data_AF-A0A099I6Y3-F1
#
_entry.id   AF-A0A099I6Y3-F1
#
_cell.length_a   1.000
_cell.length_b   1.000
_cell.length_c   1.000
_cell.angle_alpha   90.00
_cell.angle_beta   90.00
_cell.angle_gamma   90.00
#
_symmetry.space_group_name_H-M   'P 1'
#
loop_
_entity.id
_entity.type
_entity.pdbx_description
1 polymer ?
#
loop_
_entity_poly.entity_id
_entity_poly.type
_entity_poly.pdbx_seq_one_letter_code
_entity_poly.pdbx_strand_id
1 'polypeptide(L)'
;TYKIQETCETKIWHAAKEDYDLLTAVMVYPKKEGVRKAQDIPNAVEQEDENKQRLLKLLKILFIKNLAVEDKKEQLQKTYGILMEKEIDQEVMTMCNFSDFIEQRGIEKGLEQGMEKGLKKGLLQGKAEGKKEGKAEGKVEATLLHVKKLMQRINVSAVDAMNILDVEEDIRPTILQSLQLS
;
A
#
# COMPACT_ATOMS: atom_id res chain seq x y z
N THR A 1 16.31 -22.20 19.94
CA THR A 1 15.01 -22.49 19.29
C THR A 1 13.91 -22.20 20.28
N TYR A 2 13.10 -21.17 20.07
CA TYR A 2 11.99 -20.85 20.96
C TYR A 2 10.80 -21.75 20.63
N LYS A 3 10.07 -22.21 21.65
CA LYS A 3 8.88 -23.05 21.49
C LYS A 3 7.69 -22.29 22.07
N ILE A 4 6.79 -21.85 21.20
CA ILE A 4 5.54 -21.20 21.59
C ILE A 4 4.54 -22.29 21.96
N GLN A 5 3.85 -22.13 23.08
CA GLN A 5 2.74 -22.97 23.50
C GLN A 5 1.48 -22.10 23.53
N GLU A 6 0.40 -22.57 22.93
CA GLU A 6 -0.88 -21.87 22.92
C GLU A 6 -1.84 -22.54 23.91
N THR A 7 -2.45 -21.74 24.78
CA THR A 7 -3.43 -22.18 25.77
C THR A 7 -4.72 -21.41 25.59
N CYS A 8 -5.82 -22.10 25.27
CA CYS A 8 -7.13 -21.48 25.09
C CYS A 8 -7.94 -21.54 26.39
N GLU A 9 -8.35 -20.39 26.92
CA GLU A 9 -8.97 -20.28 28.24
C GLU A 9 -10.51 -20.29 28.23
N THR A 10 -11.14 -20.15 27.06
CA THR A 10 -12.61 -20.08 26.91
C THR A 10 -13.10 -20.89 25.70
N LYS A 11 -12.98 -20.36 24.48
CA LYS A 11 -13.26 -21.11 23.25
C LYS A 11 -11.95 -21.54 22.62
N ILE A 12 -11.88 -22.81 22.21
CA ILE A 12 -10.70 -23.37 21.54
C ILE A 12 -10.67 -22.79 20.12
N TRP A 13 -9.67 -21.95 19.85
CA TRP A 13 -9.37 -21.41 18.53
C TRP A 13 -7.87 -21.17 18.45
N HIS A 14 -7.26 -21.58 17.33
CA HIS A 14 -5.82 -21.52 17.10
C HIS A 14 -5.54 -20.70 15.83
N ALA A 15 -4.67 -19.69 15.92
CA ALA A 15 -4.22 -18.92 14.75
C ALA A 15 -3.14 -19.69 13.98
N ALA A 16 -2.92 -19.35 12.71
CA ALA A 16 -1.79 -19.91 11.97
C ALA A 16 -0.48 -19.38 12.57
N LYS A 17 0.49 -20.27 12.83
CA LYS A 17 1.75 -19.92 13.52
C LYS A 17 2.54 -18.81 12.82
N GLU A 18 2.39 -18.71 11.51
CA GLU A 18 2.96 -17.66 10.65
C GLU A 18 2.57 -16.24 11.08
N ASP A 19 1.46 -16.07 11.81
CA ASP A 19 0.88 -14.76 12.17
C ASP A 19 1.43 -14.14 13.47
N TYR A 20 2.19 -14.88 14.30
CA TYR A 20 2.57 -14.41 15.65
C TYR A 20 3.97 -14.83 16.14
N ASP A 21 4.87 -15.21 15.23
CA ASP A 21 6.10 -15.97 15.53
C ASP A 21 7.23 -15.22 16.30
N LEU A 22 7.01 -13.99 16.79
CA LEU A 22 8.09 -13.16 17.36
C LEU A 22 7.87 -12.65 18.80
N LEU A 23 6.71 -12.85 19.43
CA LEU A 23 6.40 -12.39 20.80
C LEU A 23 5.43 -13.34 21.51
N THR A 24 5.39 -13.32 22.84
CA THR A 24 4.28 -13.93 23.61
C THR A 24 2.99 -13.16 23.29
N ALA A 25 2.24 -13.64 22.31
CA ALA A 25 0.98 -13.03 21.91
C ALA A 25 -0.15 -13.49 22.85
N VAL A 26 -0.73 -12.56 23.60
CA VAL A 26 -1.99 -12.79 24.32
C VAL A 26 -3.13 -12.36 23.40
N MET A 27 -3.72 -13.33 22.69
CA MET A 27 -4.85 -13.07 21.79
C MET A 27 -6.17 -13.15 22.55
N VAL A 28 -6.83 -12.00 22.73
CA VAL A 28 -8.16 -11.93 23.35
C VAL A 28 -9.21 -11.72 22.26
N TYR A 29 -10.15 -12.68 22.14
CA TYR A 29 -11.27 -12.60 21.21
C TYR A 29 -12.55 -12.19 21.96
N PRO A 30 -12.84 -10.88 22.12
CA PRO A 30 -14.14 -10.46 22.62
C PRO A 30 -15.22 -10.94 21.64
N LYS A 31 -16.21 -11.69 22.15
CA LYS A 31 -17.27 -12.37 21.38
C LYS A 31 -17.88 -11.44 20.31
N LYS A 32 -17.66 -11.77 19.04
CA LYS A 32 -18.38 -11.15 17.91
C LYS A 32 -19.85 -11.52 18.01
N GLU A 33 -20.76 -10.54 17.92
CA GLU A 33 -22.22 -10.74 17.86
C GLU A 33 -22.70 -11.36 16.53
N GLY A 34 -21.84 -12.17 15.89
CA GLY A 34 -22.19 -13.04 14.79
C GLY A 34 -22.22 -14.46 15.30
N VAL A 35 -23.42 -15.02 15.38
CA VAL A 35 -23.73 -16.41 15.72
C VAL A 35 -22.74 -17.38 15.06
N ARG A 36 -21.89 -18.03 15.85
CA ARG A 36 -21.38 -19.37 15.53
C ARG A 36 -22.07 -20.32 16.50
N LYS A 37 -23.02 -21.12 15.99
CA LYS A 37 -23.67 -22.14 16.79
C LYS A 37 -22.64 -23.23 17.08
N ALA A 38 -22.81 -23.96 18.18
CA ALA A 38 -21.93 -25.05 18.59
C ALA A 38 -21.73 -26.17 17.53
N GLN A 39 -22.52 -26.15 16.46
CA GLN A 39 -22.47 -27.11 15.35
C GLN A 39 -21.26 -26.93 14.42
N ASP A 40 -20.57 -25.79 14.45
CA ASP A 40 -19.47 -25.50 13.51
C ASP A 40 -18.07 -25.89 14.04
N ILE A 41 -17.96 -26.36 15.28
CA ILE A 41 -16.67 -26.72 15.92
C ILE A 41 -16.81 -28.08 16.62
N PRO A 42 -16.25 -29.17 16.07
CA PRO A 42 -16.26 -30.47 16.74
C PRO A 42 -15.51 -30.35 18.07
N ASN A 43 -16.17 -30.71 19.18
CA ASN A 43 -15.63 -30.74 20.56
C ASN A 43 -15.47 -29.40 21.31
N ALA A 44 -16.19 -28.33 20.94
CA ALA A 44 -16.24 -27.14 21.79
C ALA A 44 -16.98 -27.44 23.12
N VAL A 45 -16.22 -27.60 24.21
CA VAL A 45 -16.77 -27.67 25.58
C VAL A 45 -16.88 -26.24 26.09
N GLU A 46 -18.11 -25.74 26.28
CA GLU A 46 -18.33 -24.43 26.90
C GLU A 46 -18.06 -24.53 28.40
N GLN A 47 -16.87 -24.09 28.84
CA GLN A 47 -16.63 -23.80 30.25
C GLN A 47 -16.98 -22.32 30.51
N GLU A 48 -18.12 -22.09 31.15
CA GLU A 48 -18.61 -20.77 31.52
C GLU A 48 -17.96 -20.30 32.82
N ASP A 49 -16.76 -19.73 32.73
CA ASP A 49 -16.20 -18.93 33.81
C ASP A 49 -16.79 -17.51 33.74
N GLU A 50 -17.71 -17.20 34.67
CA GLU A 50 -18.39 -15.91 34.74
C GLU A 50 -17.43 -14.72 34.83
N ASN A 51 -16.30 -14.88 35.53
CA ASN A 51 -15.30 -13.82 35.67
C ASN A 51 -14.56 -13.59 34.35
N LYS A 52 -14.22 -14.65 33.61
CA LYS A 52 -13.65 -14.53 32.26
C LYS A 52 -14.64 -13.88 31.30
N GLN A 53 -15.92 -14.23 31.37
CA GLN A 53 -16.96 -13.58 30.55
C GLN A 53 -17.11 -12.10 30.88
N ARG A 54 -17.02 -11.74 32.16
CA ARG A 54 -17.06 -10.35 32.61
C ARG A 54 -15.85 -9.55 32.10
N LEU A 55 -14.64 -10.12 32.17
CA LEU A 55 -13.44 -9.52 31.60
C LEU A 55 -13.55 -9.35 30.08
N LEU A 56 -14.05 -10.35 29.36
CA LEU A 56 -14.22 -10.27 27.89
C LEU A 56 -15.22 -9.19 27.49
N LYS A 57 -16.31 -9.02 28.25
CA LYS A 57 -17.28 -7.93 28.03
C LYS A 57 -16.67 -6.56 28.32
N LEU A 58 -15.84 -6.43 29.35
CA LEU A 58 -15.10 -5.21 29.66
C LEU A 58 -14.16 -4.82 28.50
N LEU A 59 -13.34 -5.77 28.06
CA LEU A 59 -12.41 -5.57 26.93
C LEU A 59 -13.15 -5.25 25.63
N LYS A 60 -14.33 -5.85 25.41
CA LYS A 60 -15.19 -5.50 24.27
C LYS A 60 -15.57 -4.02 24.28
N ILE A 61 -15.99 -3.47 25.43
CA ILE A 61 -16.37 -2.05 25.55
C ILE A 61 -15.17 -1.13 25.29
N LEU A 62 -13.99 -1.50 25.81
CA LEU A 62 -12.77 -0.73 25.62
C LEU A 62 -12.36 -0.66 24.14
N PHE A 63 -12.37 -1.81 23.45
CA PHE A 63 -11.83 -1.93 22.08
C PHE A 63 -12.84 -1.79 20.94
N ILE A 64 -14.13 -1.61 21.22
CA ILE A 64 -15.12 -1.40 20.14
C ILE A 64 -14.88 -0.05 19.44
N LYS A 65 -14.77 -0.08 18.11
CA LYS A 65 -14.49 1.13 17.29
C LYS A 65 -15.69 2.08 17.20
N ASN A 66 -16.91 1.55 17.19
CA ASN A 66 -18.13 2.31 16.91
C ASN A 66 -18.93 2.70 18.17
N LEU A 67 -18.28 2.90 19.31
CA LEU A 67 -18.92 3.37 20.54
C LEU A 67 -18.28 4.69 20.95
N ALA A 68 -19.09 5.72 21.22
CA ALA A 68 -18.61 7.01 21.65
C ALA A 68 -17.83 6.88 22.98
N VAL A 69 -16.84 7.74 23.20
CA VAL A 69 -16.00 7.65 24.40
C VAL A 69 -16.84 7.93 25.66
N GLU A 70 -17.83 8.80 25.54
CA GLU A 70 -18.80 9.13 26.58
C GLU A 70 -19.63 7.89 26.96
N ASP A 71 -20.14 7.16 25.97
CA ASP A 71 -20.90 5.92 26.20
C ASP A 71 -20.01 4.81 26.79
N LYS A 72 -18.73 4.74 26.39
CA LYS A 72 -17.75 3.82 27.00
C LYS A 72 -17.57 4.14 28.48
N LYS A 73 -17.30 5.40 28.82
CA LYS A 73 -17.13 5.87 30.20
C LYS A 73 -18.36 5.54 31.05
N GLU A 74 -19.56 5.81 30.52
CA GLU A 74 -20.82 5.50 31.19
C GLU A 74 -21.00 4.00 31.42
N GLN A 75 -20.73 3.15 30.41
CA GLN A 75 -20.85 1.70 30.55
C GLN A 75 -19.83 1.11 31.53
N LEU A 76 -18.60 1.62 31.53
CA LEU A 76 -17.55 1.23 32.48
C LEU A 76 -17.96 1.57 33.92
N GLN A 77 -18.53 2.76 34.12
CA GLN A 77 -18.99 3.20 35.43
C GLN A 77 -20.23 2.44 35.91
N LYS A 78 -21.28 2.32 35.07
CA LYS A 78 -22.55 1.67 35.46
C LYS A 78 -22.45 0.16 35.57
N THR A 79 -21.71 -0.50 34.68
CA THR A 79 -21.68 -1.98 34.57
C THR A 79 -20.55 -2.60 35.39
N TYR A 80 -19.44 -1.88 35.56
CA TYR A 80 -18.24 -2.40 36.22
C TYR A 80 -17.85 -1.60 37.48
N GLY A 81 -18.54 -0.50 37.79
CA GLY A 81 -18.26 0.31 38.97
C GLY A 81 -16.93 1.07 38.88
N ILE A 82 -16.37 1.23 37.68
CA ILE A 82 -15.10 1.94 37.48
C ILE A 82 -15.38 3.43 37.56
N LEU A 83 -14.90 4.08 38.61
CA LEU A 83 -15.05 5.52 38.78
C LEU A 83 -14.18 6.24 37.74
N MET A 84 -14.79 7.13 36.96
CA MET A 84 -14.10 7.95 35.96
C MET A 84 -13.39 9.13 36.65
N GLU A 85 -12.37 8.82 37.45
CA GLU A 85 -11.46 9.81 38.01
C GLU A 85 -10.57 10.40 36.91
N LYS A 86 -9.98 11.58 37.15
CA LYS A 86 -9.24 12.33 36.11
C LYS A 86 -8.17 11.50 35.38
N GLU A 87 -7.47 10.62 36.08
CA GLU A 87 -6.42 9.78 35.50
C GLU A 87 -7.01 8.69 34.59
N ILE A 88 -7.97 7.91 35.09
CA ILE A 88 -8.66 6.85 34.32
C ILE A 88 -9.41 7.44 33.12
N ASP A 89 -10.05 8.61 33.31
CA ASP A 89 -10.75 9.34 32.27
C ASP A 89 -9.81 9.73 31.10
N GLN A 90 -8.61 10.22 31.45
CA GLN A 90 -7.57 10.57 30.50
C GLN A 90 -6.97 9.35 29.80
N GLU A 91 -6.75 8.24 30.52
CA GLU A 91 -6.26 6.99 29.95
C GLU A 91 -7.22 6.40 28.92
N VAL A 92 -8.53 6.36 29.24
CA VAL A 92 -9.57 5.86 28.32
C VAL A 92 -9.66 6.73 27.07
N MET A 93 -9.60 8.06 27.23
CA MET A 93 -9.54 9.00 26.10
C MET A 93 -8.30 8.79 25.23
N THR A 94 -7.13 8.66 25.86
CA THR A 94 -5.86 8.44 25.17
C THR A 94 -5.88 7.13 24.39
N MET A 95 -6.39 6.05 24.98
CA MET A 95 -6.49 4.74 24.34
C MET A 95 -7.43 4.75 23.13
N CYS A 96 -8.58 5.44 23.22
CA CYS A 96 -9.51 5.57 22.09
C CYS A 96 -8.84 6.30 20.92
N ASN A 97 -8.15 7.41 21.21
CA ASN A 97 -7.44 8.21 20.21
C ASN A 97 -6.17 7.54 19.67
N PHE A 98 -5.59 6.58 20.42
CA PHE A 98 -4.38 5.89 20.01
C PHE A 98 -4.59 5.09 18.72
N SER A 99 -5.77 4.48 18.56
CA SER A 99 -6.11 3.74 17.33
C SER A 99 -6.17 4.66 16.11
N ASP A 100 -6.83 5.81 16.23
CA ASP A 100 -6.89 6.83 15.18
C ASP A 100 -5.49 7.38 14.85
N PHE A 101 -4.66 7.61 15.87
CA PHE A 101 -3.29 8.07 15.68
C PHE A 101 -2.44 7.06 14.89
N ILE A 102 -2.53 5.77 15.19
CA ILE A 102 -1.81 4.72 14.45
C ILE A 102 -2.34 4.61 13.01
N GLU A 103 -3.66 4.69 12.82
CA GLU A 103 -4.30 4.68 11.50
C GLU A 103 -3.83 5.87 10.65
N GLN A 104 -3.87 7.09 11.19
CA GLN A 104 -3.39 8.30 10.54
C GLN A 104 -1.90 8.21 10.18
N ARG A 105 -1.06 7.78 11.12
CA ARG A 105 0.38 7.60 10.87
C ARG A 105 0.64 6.54 9.78
N GLY A 106 -0.18 5.49 9.72
CA GLY A 106 -0.12 4.47 8.69
C GLY A 106 -0.46 5.03 7.30
N ILE A 107 -1.53 5.82 7.22
CA ILE A 107 -1.96 6.50 5.98
C ILE A 107 -0.89 7.47 5.50
N GLU A 108 -0.36 8.32 6.38
CA GLU A 108 0.67 9.30 6.06
C GLU A 108 1.92 8.64 5.48
N LYS A 109 2.45 7.62 6.16
CA LYS A 109 3.60 6.84 5.67
C LYS A 109 3.31 6.14 4.35
N GLY A 110 2.12 5.59 4.19
CA GLY A 110 1.69 4.93 2.97
C GLY A 110 1.65 5.90 1.78
N LEU A 111 1.13 7.11 2.00
CA LEU A 111 1.05 8.16 0.98
C LEU A 111 2.44 8.68 0.61
N GLU A 112 3.28 8.97 1.60
CA GLU A 112 4.66 9.43 1.39
C GLU A 112 5.47 8.42 0.55
N GLN A 113 5.46 7.14 0.95
CA GLN A 113 6.16 6.09 0.22
C GLN A 113 5.58 5.88 -1.19
N GLY A 114 4.26 5.97 -1.34
CA GLY A 114 3.59 5.86 -2.63
C GLY A 114 4.00 6.99 -3.58
N MET A 115 4.03 8.22 -3.08
CA MET A 115 4.38 9.41 -3.84
C MET A 115 5.86 9.42 -4.24
N GLU A 116 6.77 9.06 -3.32
CA GLU A 116 8.21 8.97 -3.61
C GLU A 116 8.50 7.93 -4.70
N LYS A 117 7.93 6.72 -4.56
CA LYS A 117 8.08 5.65 -5.56
C LYS A 117 7.50 6.04 -6.91
N GLY A 118 6.31 6.66 -6.91
CA GLY A 118 5.65 7.14 -8.11
C GLY A 118 6.49 8.18 -8.86
N LEU A 119 6.97 9.20 -8.15
CA LEU A 119 7.77 10.28 -8.72
C LEU A 119 9.10 9.76 -9.28
N LYS A 120 9.81 8.91 -8.53
CA LYS A 120 11.09 8.33 -8.97
C LYS A 120 10.93 7.49 -10.22
N LYS A 121 9.88 6.65 -10.28
CA LYS A 121 9.59 5.83 -11.46
C LYS A 121 9.21 6.69 -12.66
N GLY A 122 8.34 7.68 -12.45
CA GLY A 122 7.94 8.63 -13.50
C GLY A 122 9.11 9.41 -14.08
N LEU A 123 10.01 9.92 -13.22
CA LEU A 123 11.18 10.68 -13.67
C LEU A 123 12.16 9.81 -14.48
N LEU A 124 12.43 8.58 -14.03
CA LEU A 124 13.31 7.66 -14.74
C LEU A 124 12.73 7.26 -16.09
N GLN A 125 11.43 6.95 -16.15
CA GLN A 125 10.76 6.61 -17.39
C GLN A 125 10.74 7.79 -18.36
N GLY A 126 10.33 8.97 -17.90
CA GLY A 126 10.31 10.18 -18.74
C GLY A 126 11.70 10.57 -19.27
N LYS A 127 12.75 10.46 -18.45
CA LYS A 127 14.13 10.69 -18.92
C LYS A 127 14.59 9.64 -19.94
N ALA A 128 14.20 8.38 -19.77
CA ALA A 128 14.58 7.32 -20.70
C ALA A 128 13.85 7.46 -22.05
N GLU A 129 12.55 7.76 -22.02
CA GLU A 129 11.74 8.01 -23.22
C GLU A 129 12.22 9.25 -23.96
N GLY A 130 12.37 10.39 -23.27
CA GLY A 130 12.87 11.63 -23.88
C GLY A 130 14.29 11.49 -24.46
N LYS A 131 15.17 10.70 -23.83
CA LYS A 131 16.51 10.43 -24.38
C LYS A 131 16.46 9.55 -25.63
N LYS A 132 15.50 8.62 -25.73
CA LYS A 132 15.31 7.80 -26.93
C LYS A 132 14.75 8.62 -28.07
N GLU A 133 13.71 9.41 -27.79
CA GLU A 133 13.05 10.29 -28.77
C GLU A 133 14.03 11.33 -29.31
N GLY A 134 14.72 12.08 -28.43
CA GLY A 134 15.70 13.09 -28.88
C GLY A 134 16.90 12.50 -29.63
N LYS A 135 17.27 11.23 -29.38
CA LYS A 135 18.29 10.54 -30.20
C LYS A 135 17.77 10.18 -31.59
N ALA A 136 16.52 9.75 -31.70
CA ALA A 136 15.90 9.44 -32.98
C ALA A 136 15.73 10.71 -33.82
N GLU A 137 15.20 11.78 -33.23
CA GLU A 137 15.07 13.09 -33.87
C GLU A 137 16.43 13.63 -34.33
N GLY A 138 17.44 13.63 -33.45
CA GLY A 138 18.79 14.10 -33.80
C GLY A 138 19.44 13.28 -34.91
N LYS A 139 19.15 11.97 -35.00
CA LYS A 139 19.63 11.12 -36.10
C LYS A 139 18.97 11.49 -37.43
N VAL A 140 17.67 11.78 -37.42
CA VAL A 140 16.94 12.22 -38.62
C VAL A 140 17.45 13.59 -39.08
N GLU A 141 17.58 14.56 -38.18
CA GLU A 141 18.08 15.90 -38.51
C GLU A 141 19.51 15.87 -39.07
N ALA A 142 20.40 15.11 -38.45
CA ALA A 142 21.79 14.96 -38.92
C ALA A 142 21.83 14.31 -40.31
N THR A 143 21.05 13.24 -40.53
CA THR A 143 20.98 12.56 -41.82
C THR A 143 20.41 13.48 -42.90
N LEU A 144 19.34 14.21 -42.61
CA LEU A 144 18.74 15.20 -43.51
C LEU A 144 19.78 16.26 -43.94
N LEU A 145 20.56 16.78 -43.00
CA LEU A 145 21.62 17.75 -43.28
C LEU A 145 22.70 17.17 -44.19
N HIS A 146 23.13 15.93 -43.95
CA HIS A 146 24.13 15.26 -44.77
C HIS A 146 23.63 14.98 -46.19
N VAL A 147 22.40 14.48 -46.34
CA VAL A 147 21.76 14.25 -47.64
C VAL A 147 21.67 15.56 -48.42
N LYS A 148 21.18 16.65 -47.80
CA LYS A 148 21.06 17.96 -48.45
C LYS A 148 22.41 18.49 -48.94
N LYS A 149 23.47 18.38 -48.12
CA LYS A 149 24.84 18.79 -48.51
C LYS A 149 25.40 17.95 -49.66
N LEU A 150 25.10 16.65 -49.69
CA LEU A 150 25.58 15.74 -50.72
C LEU A 150 24.92 16.06 -52.07
N MET A 151 23.60 16.25 -52.07
CA MET A 151 22.83 16.66 -53.25
C MET A 151 23.41 17.94 -53.87
N GLN A 152 23.72 18.95 -53.04
CA GLN A 152 24.27 20.23 -53.50
C GLN A 152 25.68 20.13 -54.09
N ARG A 153 26.54 19.25 -53.56
CA ARG A 153 27.95 19.15 -53.98
C ARG A 153 28.16 18.26 -55.20
N ILE A 154 27.40 17.17 -55.30
CA ILE A 154 27.61 16.11 -56.30
C ILE A 154 26.49 16.09 -57.35
N ASN A 155 25.44 16.93 -57.18
CA ASN A 155 24.29 17.03 -58.08
C ASN A 155 23.59 15.68 -58.31
N VAL A 156 23.38 14.94 -57.22
CA VAL A 156 22.68 13.65 -57.20
C VAL A 156 21.26 13.82 -56.69
N SER A 157 20.37 12.89 -57.04
CA SER A 157 18.99 12.89 -56.52
C SER A 157 18.97 12.59 -55.01
N ALA A 158 17.88 12.95 -54.32
CA ALA A 158 17.71 12.64 -52.89
C ALA A 158 17.78 11.13 -52.61
N VAL A 159 17.21 10.32 -53.52
CA VAL A 159 17.19 8.85 -53.40
C VAL A 159 18.60 8.29 -53.55
N ASP A 160 19.35 8.77 -54.55
CA ASP A 160 20.74 8.32 -54.76
C ASP A 160 21.64 8.77 -53.61
N ALA A 161 21.46 9.98 -53.09
CA ALA A 161 22.19 10.47 -51.92
C ALA A 161 21.95 9.59 -50.68
N MET A 162 20.72 9.15 -50.43
CA MET A 162 20.40 8.24 -49.33
C MET A 162 20.97 6.83 -49.55
N ASN A 163 20.99 6.34 -50.79
CA ASN A 163 21.64 5.06 -51.12
C ASN A 163 23.16 5.12 -50.92
N ILE A 164 23.81 6.23 -51.30
CA ILE A 164 25.25 6.44 -51.09
C ILE A 164 25.58 6.50 -49.60
N LEU A 165 24.74 7.16 -48.79
CA LEU A 165 24.91 7.27 -47.34
C LEU A 165 24.42 6.04 -46.57
N ASP A 166 23.92 5.02 -47.26
CA ASP A 166 23.33 3.80 -46.69
C ASP A 166 22.31 4.11 -45.58
N VAL A 167 21.41 5.05 -45.87
CA VAL A 167 20.39 5.51 -44.91
C VAL A 167 19.40 4.37 -44.65
N GLU A 168 19.08 4.14 -43.38
CA GLU A 168 18.13 3.11 -42.95
C GLU A 168 16.71 3.38 -43.50
N GLU A 169 16.02 2.33 -43.96
CA GLU A 169 14.73 2.44 -44.65
C GLU A 169 13.59 3.03 -43.78
N ASP A 170 13.67 2.90 -42.47
CA ASP A 170 12.68 3.41 -41.51
C ASP A 170 12.66 4.94 -41.41
N ILE A 171 13.79 5.61 -41.68
CA ILE A 171 13.89 7.08 -41.62
C ILE A 171 13.82 7.77 -42.99
N ARG A 172 13.92 7.02 -44.10
CA ARG A 172 13.87 7.58 -45.47
C ARG A 172 12.59 8.36 -45.79
N PRO A 173 11.38 7.89 -45.45
CA PRO A 173 10.15 8.65 -45.75
C PRO A 173 10.14 10.02 -45.07
N THR A 174 10.58 10.09 -43.81
CA THR A 174 10.66 11.32 -43.03
C THR A 174 11.63 12.31 -43.67
N ILE A 175 12.81 11.84 -44.07
CA ILE A 175 13.81 12.67 -44.75
C ILE A 175 13.28 13.22 -46.09
N LEU A 176 12.65 12.38 -46.91
CA LEU A 176 12.06 12.79 -48.18
C LEU A 176 10.97 13.85 -47.99
N GLN A 177 10.10 13.67 -47.00
CA GLN A 177 9.06 14.65 -46.67
C GLN A 177 9.66 15.98 -46.23
N SER A 178 10.68 15.97 -45.37
CA SER A 178 11.38 17.19 -44.94
C SER A 178 12.11 17.90 -46.08
N LEU A 179 12.63 17.16 -47.07
CA LEU A 179 13.26 17.73 -48.26
C LEU A 179 12.25 18.36 -49.24
N GLN A 180 11.01 17.86 -49.30
CA GLN A 180 9.94 18.42 -50.14
C GLN A 180 9.35 19.71 -49.57
N LEU A 181 9.44 19.91 -48.25
CA LEU A 181 8.94 21.09 -47.54
C LEU A 181 9.98 22.22 -47.42
N SER A 182 11.24 21.96 -47.78
CA SER A 182 12.38 22.88 -47.64
C SER A 182 12.81 23.50 -48.97
#